data_AF-A0A1W9QQE0-F1
#
_entry.id   AF-A0A1W9QQE0-F1
#
_cell.length_a   1.000
_cell.length_b   1.000
_cell.length_c   1.000
_cell.angle_alpha   90.00
_cell.angle_beta   90.00
_cell.angle_gamma   90.00
#
_symmetry.space_group_name_H-M   'P 1'
#
loop_
_entity.id
_entity.type
_entity.pdbx_description
1 polymer ?
#
loop_
_entity_poly.entity_id
_entity_poly.type
_entity_poly.pdbx_seq_one_letter_code
_entity_poly.pdbx_strand_id
1 'polypeptide(L)'
;LRIIVPTVTEERRRDLVKQAKVEAENTKVGIRGSRRSANDEAKQLEKDGIPEDDVKKLQEDIQKLTDEYIEKVDKLFEAKEKDIMTI
;
A
#
# COMPACT_ATOMS: atom_id res chain seq x y z
N LEU A 1 25.58 22.88 -10.26
CA LEU A 1 24.37 23.69 -10.03
C LEU A 1 23.85 23.41 -8.63
N ARG A 2 23.74 24.40 -7.75
CA ARG A 2 23.10 24.28 -6.43
C ARG A 2 21.71 24.89 -6.53
N ILE A 3 20.67 24.12 -6.22
CA ILE A 3 19.29 24.61 -6.13
C ILE A 3 19.04 24.93 -4.66
N ILE A 4 18.73 26.19 -4.37
CA ILE A 4 18.33 26.62 -3.03
C ILE A 4 16.82 26.38 -2.95
N VAL A 5 16.40 25.45 -2.10
CA VAL A 5 14.97 25.20 -1.86
C VAL A 5 14.54 26.09 -0.69
N PRO A 6 13.63 27.06 -0.91
CA PRO A 6 13.12 27.89 0.16
C PRO A 6 12.30 27.06 1.15
N THR A 7 12.23 27.51 2.40
CA THR A 7 11.38 26.89 3.43
C THR A 7 9.92 26.97 3.00
N VAL A 8 9.25 25.83 2.92
CA VAL A 8 7.82 25.76 2.64
C VAL A 8 7.01 26.33 3.81
N THR A 9 5.98 27.11 3.49
CA THR A 9 5.00 27.62 4.46
C THR A 9 4.22 26.47 5.09
N GLU A 10 3.63 26.71 6.26
CA GLU A 10 2.81 25.70 6.95
C GLU A 10 1.60 25.26 6.10
N GLU A 11 0.96 26.20 5.40
CA GLU A 11 -0.11 25.92 4.45
C GLU A 11 0.35 24.95 3.35
N ARG A 12 1.55 25.18 2.79
CA ARG A 12 2.11 24.30 1.76
C ARG A 12 2.46 22.92 2.31
N ARG A 13 2.93 22.82 3.55
CA ARG A 13 3.18 21.53 4.22
C ARG A 13 1.89 20.72 4.37
N ARG A 14 0.80 21.36 4.81
CA ARG A 14 -0.52 20.72 4.94
C ARG A 14 -1.04 20.18 3.59
N ASP A 15 -0.83 20.92 2.50
CA ASP A 15 -1.20 20.45 1.17
C ASP A 15 -0.38 19.24 0.70
N LEU A 16 0.92 19.22 1.00
CA LEU A 16 1.78 18.09 0.70
C LEU A 16 1.38 16.84 1.51
N VAL A 17 0.97 16.99 2.77
CA VAL A 17 0.43 15.89 3.58
C VAL A 17 -0.85 15.33 2.95
N LYS A 18 -1.77 16.20 2.50
CA LYS A 18 -2.99 15.75 1.81
C LYS A 18 -2.67 14.95 0.55
N GLN A 19 -1.71 15.41 -0.26
CA GLN A 19 -1.28 14.69 -1.45
C GLN A 19 -0.68 13.32 -1.10
N ALA A 20 0.20 13.27 -0.10
CA ALA A 20 0.78 12.02 0.38
C ALA A 20 -0.31 11.03 0.87
N LYS A 21 -1.36 11.54 1.52
CA LYS A 21 -2.49 10.73 1.99
C LYS A 21 -3.29 10.14 0.83
N VAL A 22 -3.58 10.94 -0.19
CA VAL A 22 -4.27 10.47 -1.41
C VAL A 22 -3.45 9.36 -2.08
N GLU A 23 -2.14 9.53 -2.18
CA GLU A 23 -1.26 8.51 -2.77
C GLU A 23 -1.22 7.22 -1.95
N ALA A 24 -1.17 7.33 -0.61
CA ALA A 24 -1.24 6.17 0.29
C ALA A 24 -2.56 5.40 0.13
N GLU A 25 -3.70 6.10 0.07
CA GLU A 25 -5.00 5.46 -0.12
C GLU A 25 -5.14 4.82 -1.52
N ASN A 26 -4.67 5.49 -2.58
CA ASN A 26 -4.63 4.91 -3.92
C ASN A 26 -3.80 3.63 -3.96
N THR A 27 -2.64 3.63 -3.29
CA THR A 27 -1.78 2.44 -3.18
C THR A 27 -2.50 1.30 -2.47
N LYS A 28 -3.18 1.57 -1.34
CA LYS A 28 -3.97 0.55 -0.62
C LYS A 28 -5.11 0.00 -1.47
N VAL A 29 -5.77 0.83 -2.27
CA VAL A 29 -6.79 0.38 -3.23
C VAL A 29 -6.17 -0.56 -4.26
N GLY A 30 -4.99 -0.23 -4.80
CA GLY A 30 -4.23 -1.09 -5.69
C GLY A 30 -3.91 -2.45 -5.08
N ILE A 31 -3.37 -2.47 -3.85
CA ILE A 31 -3.07 -3.71 -3.11
C ILE A 31 -4.32 -4.58 -2.96
N ARG A 32 -5.46 -4.00 -2.56
CA ARG A 32 -6.73 -4.73 -2.44
C ARG A 32 -7.23 -5.26 -3.78
N GLY A 33 -6.97 -4.54 -4.86
CA GLY A 33 -7.22 -4.97 -6.23
C GLY A 33 -6.39 -6.20 -6.59
N SER A 34 -5.07 -6.15 -6.38
CA SER A 34 -4.16 -7.28 -6.61
C SER A 34 -4.55 -8.52 -5.79
N ARG A 35 -4.95 -8.34 -4.53
CA ARG A 35 -5.48 -9.45 -3.71
C ARG A 35 -6.70 -10.11 -4.35
N ARG A 36 -7.63 -9.31 -4.90
CA ARG A 36 -8.81 -9.85 -5.58
C ARG A 36 -8.42 -10.69 -6.78
N SER A 37 -7.55 -10.17 -7.65
CA SER A 37 -7.04 -10.90 -8.82
C SER A 37 -6.36 -12.21 -8.41
N ALA A 38 -5.47 -12.18 -7.42
CA ALA A 38 -4.78 -13.37 -6.93
C ALA A 38 -5.74 -14.40 -6.34
N ASN A 39 -6.78 -13.97 -5.62
CA ASN A 39 -7.80 -14.89 -5.08
C ASN A 39 -8.67 -15.50 -6.19
N ASP A 40 -8.96 -14.76 -7.26
CA ASP A 40 -9.69 -15.29 -8.41
C ASP A 40 -8.85 -16.30 -9.18
N GLU A 41 -7.54 -16.08 -9.31
CA GLU A 41 -6.58 -17.07 -9.84
C GLU A 41 -6.50 -18.32 -8.94
N ALA A 42 -6.44 -18.16 -7.62
CA ALA A 42 -6.43 -19.28 -6.67
C ALA A 42 -7.69 -20.17 -6.80
N LYS A 43 -8.86 -19.57 -7.03
CA LYS A 43 -10.11 -20.32 -7.31
C LYS A 43 -10.07 -21.04 -8.66
N GLN A 44 -9.36 -20.50 -9.64
CA GLN A 44 -9.19 -21.17 -10.93
C GLN A 44 -8.29 -22.40 -10.77
N LEU A 45 -7.19 -22.27 -10.02
CA LEU A 45 -6.30 -23.39 -9.68
C LEU A 45 -7.03 -24.53 -8.96
N GLU A 46 -7.97 -24.21 -8.06
CA GLU A 46 -8.83 -25.20 -7.41
C GLU A 46 -9.67 -26.00 -8.42
N LYS A 47 -10.22 -25.33 -9.45
CA LYS A 47 -10.96 -26.00 -10.54
C LYS A 47 -10.06 -26.83 -11.44
N ASP A 48 -8.81 -26.41 -11.61
CA ASP A 48 -7.81 -27.10 -12.43
C ASP A 48 -7.23 -28.34 -11.70
N GLY A 49 -7.69 -28.62 -10.48
CA GLY A 49 -7.41 -29.87 -9.75
C GLY A 49 -6.27 -29.77 -8.73
N ILE A 50 -5.83 -28.55 -8.38
CA ILE A 50 -4.89 -28.35 -7.27
C ILE A 50 -5.59 -28.74 -5.95
N PRO A 51 -4.89 -29.42 -5.01
CA PRO A 51 -5.48 -29.79 -3.72
C PRO A 51 -6.02 -28.58 -2.93
N GLU A 52 -7.20 -28.75 -2.32
CA GLU A 52 -7.87 -27.70 -1.53
C GLU A 52 -6.99 -27.15 -0.41
N ASP A 53 -6.20 -28.02 0.25
CA ASP A 53 -5.27 -27.63 1.31
C ASP A 53 -4.18 -26.67 0.82
N ASP A 54 -3.70 -26.86 -0.42
CA ASP A 54 -2.67 -25.99 -1.00
C ASP A 54 -3.27 -24.66 -1.48
N VAL A 55 -4.51 -24.67 -1.99
CA VAL A 55 -5.24 -23.44 -2.32
C VAL A 55 -5.54 -22.62 -1.07
N LYS A 56 -5.91 -23.27 0.05
CA LYS A 56 -6.11 -22.60 1.34
C LYS A 56 -4.83 -21.93 1.84
N LYS A 57 -3.70 -22.63 1.80
CA LYS A 57 -2.39 -22.04 2.16
C LYS A 57 -2.05 -20.84 1.26
N LEU A 58 -2.29 -20.96 -0.05
CA LEU A 58 -2.06 -19.86 -0.99
C LEU A 58 -2.93 -18.64 -0.64
N GLN A 59 -4.20 -18.83 -0.30
CA GLN A 59 -5.09 -17.74 0.12
C GLN A 59 -4.66 -17.10 1.45
N GLU A 60 -4.20 -17.90 2.42
CA GLU A 60 -3.62 -17.38 3.67
C GLU A 60 -2.38 -16.54 3.41
N ASP A 61 -1.50 -16.98 2.53
CA ASP A 61 -0.26 -16.26 2.20
C ASP A 61 -0.54 -14.98 1.41
N ILE A 62 -1.50 -15.00 0.48
CA ILE A 62 -2.02 -13.81 -0.20
C ILE A 62 -2.55 -12.79 0.84
N GLN A 63 -3.29 -13.26 1.85
CA GLN A 63 -3.84 -12.40 2.90
C GLN A 63 -2.73 -11.81 3.78
N LYS A 64 -1.77 -12.62 4.24
CA LYS A 64 -0.61 -12.15 5.02
C LYS A 64 0.19 -11.08 4.26
N LEU A 65 0.49 -11.32 2.98
CA LEU A 65 1.20 -10.35 2.14
C LEU A 65 0.38 -9.06 1.99
N THR A 66 -0.93 -9.18 1.78
CA THR A 66 -1.81 -8.00 1.66
C THR A 66 -1.75 -7.15 2.94
N ASP A 67 -1.86 -7.77 4.10
CA ASP A 67 -1.83 -7.07 5.38
C ASP A 67 -0.46 -6.44 5.65
N GLU A 68 0.62 -7.16 5.35
CA GLU A 68 1.99 -6.64 5.48
C GLU A 68 2.21 -5.39 4.63
N TYR A 69 1.77 -5.40 3.36
CA TYR A 69 1.95 -4.24 2.48
C TYR A 69 1.03 -3.07 2.84
N ILE A 70 -0.18 -3.32 3.35
CA ILE A 70 -1.04 -2.25 3.89
C ILE A 70 -0.34 -1.58 5.08
N GLU A 71 0.18 -2.36 6.03
CA GLU A 71 0.89 -1.82 7.19
C GLU A 71 2.16 -1.05 6.78
N LYS A 72 2.90 -1.54 5.78
CA LYS A 72 4.04 -0.80 5.22
C LYS A 72 3.64 0.55 4.63
N VAL A 73 2.53 0.61 3.90
CA VAL A 73 2.03 1.87 3.34
C VAL A 73 1.65 2.85 4.45
N ASP A 74 0.99 2.37 5.51
CA ASP A 74 0.64 3.20 6.67
C ASP A 74 1.89 3.77 7.36
N LYS A 75 2.89 2.93 7.64
CA LYS A 75 4.16 3.36 8.25
C LYS A 75 4.90 4.36 7.37
N LEU A 76 4.91 4.16 6.05
CA LEU A 76 5.54 5.09 5.11
C LEU A 76 4.81 6.44 5.08
N PHE A 77 3.48 6.44 5.10
CA PHE A 77 2.70 7.66 5.17
C PHE A 77 2.95 8.41 6.48
N GLU A 78 2.90 7.74 7.63
CA GLU A 78 3.18 8.35 8.93
C GLU A 78 4.59 8.97 8.99
N ALA A 79 5.61 8.23 8.52
CA ALA A 79 6.97 8.73 8.43
C ALA A 79 7.04 9.97 7.53
N LYS A 80 6.34 9.95 6.39
CA LYS A 80 6.34 11.06 5.44
C LYS A 80 5.57 12.28 5.95
N GLU A 81 4.45 12.09 6.63
CA GLU A 81 3.69 13.15 7.28
C GLU A 81 4.54 13.85 8.34
N LYS A 82 5.23 13.07 9.20
CA LYS A 82 6.14 13.61 10.20
C LYS A 82 7.29 14.39 9.57
N ASP A 83 7.93 13.87 8.53
CA ASP A 83 8.99 14.54 7.77
C ASP A 83 8.50 15.86 7.14
N ILE A 84 7.29 15.87 6.55
CA ILE A 84 6.70 17.09 5.98
C ILE A 84 6.37 18.12 7.06
N MET A 85 6.00 17.71 8.26
CA MET A 85 5.58 18.62 9.33
C MET A 85 6.73 19.07 10.24
N THR A 86 7.85 18.35 10.25
CA THR A 86 9.03 18.68 11.05
C THR A 86 10.03 19.51 10.21
N ILE A 87 10.82 20.35 10.87
CA ILE A 87 12.04 20.97 10.31
C ILE A 87 13.24 20.23 10.89
#